data_AF-F2AWN7-F1
#
_entry.id   AF-F2AWN7-F1
#
_cell.length_a   1.000
_cell.length_b   1.000
_cell.length_c   1.000
_cell.angle_alpha   90.00
_cell.angle_beta   90.00
_cell.angle_gamma   90.00
#
_symmetry.space_group_name_H-M   'P 1'
#
loop_
_entity.id
_entity.type
_entity.pdbx_description
1 polymer ?
#
loop_
_entity_poly.entity_id
_entity_poly.type
_entity_poly.pdbx_seq_one_letter_code
_entity_poly.pdbx_strand_id
1 'polypeptide(L)' 'MSLIATCKLLGVDPYRYLRDLLTELPSHQTDHLEEFLPDRWLQAHPEAKLTDHGKQK' A
#
# COMPACT_ATOMS: atom_id res chain seq x y z
N MET A 1 -12.89 -3.90 8.50
CA MET A 1 -11.95 -2.88 7.97
C MET A 1 -11.58 -3.26 6.55
N SER A 2 -11.40 -2.30 5.64
CA SER A 2 -10.97 -2.56 4.25
C SER A 2 -9.48 -2.28 4.06
N LEU A 3 -8.82 -2.98 3.12
CA LEU A 3 -7.40 -2.75 2.77
C LEU A 3 -7.10 -1.28 2.43
N ILE A 4 -8.03 -0.61 1.75
CA ILE A 4 -7.93 0.81 1.41
C ILE A 4 -7.95 1.68 2.68
N ALA A 5 -8.79 1.34 3.67
CA ALA A 5 -8.81 2.07 4.94
C ALA A 5 -7.49 1.90 5.70
N THR A 6 -6.91 0.70 5.71
CA THR A 6 -5.58 0.44 6.27
C THR A 6 -4.50 1.26 5.57
N CYS A 7 -4.50 1.32 4.23
CA CYS A 7 -3.55 2.15 3.47
C CYS A 7 -3.63 3.62 3.88
N LYS A 8 -4.83 4.18 4.03
CA LYS A 8 -5.03 5.57 4.49
C LYS A 8 -4.51 5.80 5.91
N LEU A 9 -4.74 4.86 6.82
CA LEU A 9 -4.23 4.94 8.20
C LEU A 9 -2.70 4.92 8.25
N LEU A 10 -2.06 4.18 7.34
CA LEU A 10 -0.61 4.10 7.21
C LEU A 10 0.00 5.25 6.39
N GLY A 11 -0.82 6.15 5.82
CA GLY A 11 -0.36 7.22 4.95
C GLY A 11 0.22 6.69 3.63
N VAL A 12 -0.27 5.56 3.13
CA VAL A 12 0.14 4.96 1.86
C VAL A 12 -0.87 5.34 0.79
N ASP A 13 -0.38 5.68 -0.41
CA ASP A 13 -1.26 5.90 -1.56
C ASP A 13 -2.00 4.61 -1.96
N PRO A 14 -3.33 4.53 -1.78
CA PRO A 14 -4.08 3.30 -1.99
C PRO A 14 -4.15 2.93 -3.48
N TYR A 15 -4.05 3.90 -4.39
CA TYR A 15 -4.11 3.65 -5.82
C TYR A 15 -2.82 3.00 -6.32
N ARG A 16 -1.66 3.49 -5.87
CA ARG A 16 -0.35 2.92 -6.18
C ARG A 16 -0.19 1.53 -5.60
N TYR A 17 -0.55 1.35 -4.32
CA TYR A 17 -0.57 0.04 -3.67
C TYR A 17 -1.43 -0.98 -4.44
N LEU A 18 -2.66 -0.62 -4.81
CA LEU A 18 -3.54 -1.52 -5.58
C LEU A 18 -3.01 -1.81 -6.97
N ARG A 19 -2.38 -0.83 -7.64
CA ARG A 19 -1.78 -1.04 -8.96
C ARG A 19 -0.65 -2.07 -8.90
N ASP A 20 0.28 -1.90 -7.97
CA ASP A 20 1.39 -2.83 -7.79
C ASP A 20 0.87 -4.22 -7.39
N LEU A 21 -0.07 -4.28 -6.43
CA LEU A 21 -0.71 -5.54 -6.04
C LEU A 21 -1.36 -6.25 -7.24
N LEU A 22 -2.16 -5.54 -8.05
CA LEU A 22 -2.85 -6.15 -9.21
C LEU A 22 -1.91 -6.52 -10.36
N THR A 23 -0.72 -5.92 -10.43
CA THR A 23 0.28 -6.21 -11.47
C THR A 23 1.15 -7.40 -11.07
N GLU A 24 1.52 -7.51 -9.80
CA GLU A 24 2.41 -8.54 -9.27
C GLU A 24 1.66 -9.84 -8.90
N LEU A 25 0.42 -9.75 -8.39
CA LEU A 25 -0.40 -10.89 -7.96
C LEU A 25 -0.63 -11.97 -9.05
N PRO A 26 -0.89 -11.63 -10.34
CA PRO A 26 -1.01 -12.66 -11.37
C PRO A 26 0.33 -13.30 -11.77
N SER A 27 1.46 -12.64 -11.46
CA SER A 27 2.81 -13.07 -11.86
C SER A 27 3.51 -13.88 -10.77
N HIS A 28 3.27 -13.55 -9.50
CA HIS A 28 3.86 -14.20 -8.33
C HIS A 28 2.74 -14.81 -7.47
N GLN A 29 2.80 -16.13 -7.29
CA GLN A 29 1.85 -16.89 -6.47
C GLN A 29 1.71 -16.25 -5.07
N THR A 30 0.50 -16.38 -4.52
CA THR A 30 0.01 -15.80 -3.26
C THR A 30 0.88 -16.05 -2.02
N ASP A 31 1.92 -16.88 -2.09
CA ASP A 31 2.90 -17.12 -1.03
C ASP A 31 3.59 -15.84 -0.53
N HIS A 32 3.73 -14.81 -1.38
CA HIS A 32 4.38 -13.55 -1.00
C HIS A 32 3.39 -12.42 -0.67
N LEU A 33 2.10 -12.72 -0.48
CA LEU A 33 1.08 -11.70 -0.14
C LEU A 33 1.42 -10.92 1.14
N GLU A 34 2.14 -11.54 2.07
CA GLU A 34 2.63 -10.91 3.29
C GLU A 34 3.65 -9.79 3.03
N GLU A 35 4.42 -9.87 1.95
CA GLU A 35 5.32 -8.80 1.49
C GLU A 35 4.53 -7.64 0.86
N PHE A 36 3.37 -7.95 0.29
CA PHE A 36 2.42 -6.97 -0.20
C PHE A 36 1.53 -6.38 0.89
N LEU A 37 1.75 -6.64 2.18
CA LEU A 37 1.05 -5.87 3.22
C LEU A 37 1.45 -4.40 3.12
N PRO A 38 0.52 -3.45 3.32
CA PRO A 38 0.79 -2.03 3.10
C PRO A 38 1.96 -1.50 3.96
N ASP A 39 2.19 -2.04 5.16
CA ASP A 39 3.36 -1.73 5.99
C ASP A 39 4.69 -2.17 5.36
N ARG A 40 4.72 -3.38 4.77
CA ARG A 40 5.91 -4.00 4.16
C ARG A 40 6.20 -3.42 2.80
N TRP A 41 5.16 -3.28 1.98
CA TRP A 41 5.24 -2.64 0.67
C TRP A 41 5.74 -1.18 0.78
N LEU A 42 5.34 -0.43 1.82
CA LEU A 42 5.86 0.91 2.07
C LEU A 42 7.38 0.95 2.35
N GLN A 43 7.96 -0.12 2.89
CA GLN A 43 9.42 -0.20 3.06
C GLN A 43 10.13 -0.29 1.71
N ALA A 44 9.54 -1.00 0.74
CA ALA A 44 10.06 -1.09 -0.62
C ALA A 44 9.75 0.15 -1.46
N HIS A 45 8.64 0.85 -1.17
CA HIS A 45 8.16 2.00 -1.91
C HIS A 45 7.98 3.24 -1.01
N PRO A 46 9.07 3.80 -0.47
CA PRO A 46 9.00 4.97 0.39
C PRO A 46 8.41 6.18 -0.34
N GLU A 47 8.49 6.25 -1.67
CA GLU A 47 7.88 7.29 -2.50
C GLU A 47 6.35 7.24 -2.54
N ALA A 48 5.74 6.10 -2.19
CA ALA A 48 4.29 5.96 -2.10
C ALA A 48 3.71 6.48 -0.78
N LYS A 49 4.59 6.89 0.15
CA LYS A 49 4.19 7.51 1.40
C LYS A 49 3.59 8.88 1.09
N LEU A 50 2.27 8.98 1.22
CA LEU A 50 1.57 10.25 1.25
C LEU A 50 1.93 10.94 2.57
N THR A 51 3.01 11.70 2.57
CA THR A 51 3.35 12.61 3.67
C THR A 51 2.43 13.82 3.63
N ASP A 52 1.13 13.63 3.86
CA ASP A 52 0.22 14.74 4.08
C ASP A 52 0.21 15.10 5.58
N HIS A 53 1.08 16.04 5.95
CA HIS A 53 0.89 16.84 7.16
C HIS A 53 -0.04 18.02 6.82
N GLY A 54 -1.32 17.75 6.52
CA GLY A 54 -2.14 18.70 5.75
C GLY A 54 -3.61 18.87 6.17
N LYS A 55 -3.88 19.12 7.46
CA LYS A 55 -5.10 19.77 8.01
C LYS A 55 -6.49 19.18 7.65
N GLN A 56 -7.16 18.66 8.66
CA GLN A 56 -8.58 18.95 8.92
C GLN A 56 -8.69 19.38 10.40
N LYS A 57 -8.64 20.68 10.74
CA LYS A 57 -9.79 21.61 10.83
C LYS A 57 -11.16 20.99 10.60
#